data_AF-F9WMH7-F1
#
_entry.id   AF-F9WMH7-F1
#
_cell.length_a   1.000
_cell.length_b   1.000
_cell.length_c   1.000
_cell.angle_alpha   90.00
_cell.angle_beta   90.00
_cell.angle_gamma   90.00
#
_symmetry.space_group_name_H-M   'P 1'
#
loop_
_entity.id
_entity.type
_entity.pdbx_description
1 polymer ?
#
loop_
_entity_poly.entity_id
_entity_poly.type
_entity_poly.pdbx_seq_one_letter_code
_entity_poly.pdbx_strand_id
1 'polypeptide(L)'
;MCLWLELAQLPRKRMIERIDTIFERFRGLVNISAERARLESDGTFKNTSDAREVLSDIYTKLEAAQKLESKLEGAKQELRAGLEKDDTVVSNLNDPLVSINMVVSTLLEKKGFQAVSLMSIKKDMQNMTNYTQGMEIANATVKAIMETWWNGNTASLINNLTKLIRNSSTLCDKCVYENKKKYTYSYFLKVGYPKVIAFIRHNTGELINYTNTIGTIDRFDERQRGASGNITNKLLGSGFAKQLEDMLDDMNALKVSVREIRKARAQLLVAKQKNEEERRHSCTDLWSQLLTLVRLR
;
A
#
# COMPACT_ATOMS: atom_id res chain seq x y z
N MET A 1 21.39 -15.05 11.59
CA MET A 1 19.92 -15.24 11.65
C MET A 1 19.17 -13.96 11.97
N CYS A 2 19.58 -13.15 12.96
CA CYS A 2 18.84 -11.91 13.29
C CYS A 2 18.68 -10.98 12.08
N LEU A 3 19.76 -10.82 11.30
CA LEU A 3 19.71 -10.08 10.03
C LEU A 3 18.67 -10.65 9.06
N TRP A 4 18.58 -11.97 8.89
CA TRP A 4 17.63 -12.58 7.96
C TRP A 4 16.18 -12.35 8.40
N LEU A 5 15.91 -12.42 9.71
CA LEU A 5 14.60 -12.11 10.27
C LEU A 5 14.20 -10.66 10.01
N GLU A 6 15.13 -9.71 10.18
CA GLU A 6 14.88 -8.29 9.90
C GLU A 6 14.73 -8.01 8.39
N LEU A 7 15.53 -8.66 7.54
CA LEU A 7 15.38 -8.56 6.08
C LEU A 7 14.04 -9.12 5.59
N ALA A 8 13.54 -10.20 6.21
CA ALA A 8 12.24 -10.78 5.91
C ALA A 8 11.06 -9.85 6.27
N GLN A 9 11.28 -8.78 7.05
CA GLN A 9 10.25 -7.79 7.33
C GLN A 9 10.22 -6.65 6.31
N LEU A 10 11.23 -6.51 5.45
CA LEU A 10 11.33 -5.38 4.50
C LEU A 10 10.17 -5.34 3.49
N PRO A 11 9.75 -6.45 2.84
CA PRO A 11 8.60 -6.38 1.93
C PRO A 11 7.32 -5.89 2.61
N ARG A 12 7.08 -6.26 3.88
CA ARG A 12 5.96 -5.75 4.68
C ARG A 12 6.04 -4.24 4.88
N LYS A 13 7.19 -3.72 5.31
CA LYS A 13 7.42 -2.28 5.47
C LYS A 13 7.16 -1.53 4.15
N ARG A 14 7.67 -2.08 3.03
CA ARG A 14 7.47 -1.47 1.71
C ARG A 14 6.01 -1.46 1.27
N MET A 15 5.25 -2.51 1.58
CA MET A 15 3.83 -2.58 1.25
C MET A 15 3.01 -1.52 2.01
N ILE A 16 3.30 -1.31 3.30
CA ILE A 16 2.66 -0.26 4.11
C ILE A 16 2.91 1.12 3.47
N GLU A 17 4.16 1.44 3.14
CA GLU A 17 4.52 2.70 2.46
C GLU A 17 3.82 2.84 1.10
N ARG A 18 3.68 1.73 0.36
CA ARG A 18 3.03 1.76 -0.95
C ARG A 18 1.54 2.07 -0.82
N ILE A 19 0.86 1.46 0.14
CA ILE A 19 -0.55 1.75 0.45
C ILE A 19 -0.68 3.22 0.85
N ASP A 20 0.15 3.72 1.77
CA ASP A 20 0.13 5.12 2.17
C ASP A 20 0.30 6.07 0.97
N THR A 21 1.24 5.76 0.08
CA THR A 21 1.48 6.53 -1.16
C THR A 21 0.27 6.54 -2.08
N ILE A 22 -0.41 5.40 -2.27
CA ILE A 22 -1.62 5.30 -3.08
C ILE A 22 -2.73 6.17 -2.50
N PHE A 23 -2.94 6.11 -1.18
CA PHE A 23 -3.94 6.92 -0.49
C PHE A 23 -3.63 8.43 -0.54
N GLU A 24 -2.37 8.83 -0.40
CA GLU A 24 -2.00 10.24 -0.53
C GLU A 24 -2.20 10.76 -1.96
N ARG A 25 -1.83 9.98 -2.99
CA ARG A 25 -2.14 10.33 -4.38
C ARG A 25 -3.64 10.44 -4.61
N PHE A 26 -4.41 9.54 -4.02
CA PHE A 26 -5.85 9.54 -4.13
C PHE A 26 -6.48 10.80 -3.52
N ARG A 27 -6.06 11.20 -2.31
CA ARG A 27 -6.48 12.47 -1.68
C ARG A 27 -6.15 13.70 -2.52
N GLY A 28 -5.04 13.67 -3.26
CA GLY A 28 -4.70 14.72 -4.23
C GLY A 28 -5.69 14.84 -5.39
N LEU A 29 -6.36 13.74 -5.78
CA LEU A 29 -7.33 13.71 -6.88
C LEU A 29 -8.77 14.02 -6.41
N VAL A 30 -9.10 13.54 -5.22
CA VAL A 30 -10.42 13.61 -4.61
C VAL A 30 -10.32 14.34 -3.27
N ASN A 31 -10.94 15.52 -3.20
CA ASN A 31 -11.06 16.27 -1.95
C ASN A 31 -12.52 16.73 -1.80
N ILE A 32 -13.32 15.93 -1.10
CA ILE A 32 -14.76 16.16 -0.97
C ILE A 32 -15.04 17.41 -0.14
N SER A 33 -14.25 17.67 0.90
CA SER A 33 -14.34 18.89 1.71
C SER A 33 -14.15 20.14 0.84
N ALA A 34 -13.20 20.14 -0.09
CA ALA A 34 -13.00 21.25 -1.01
C ALA A 34 -14.16 21.39 -2.02
N GLU A 35 -14.71 20.29 -2.53
CA GLU A 35 -15.88 20.35 -3.42
C GLU A 35 -17.13 20.88 -2.70
N ARG A 36 -17.32 20.49 -1.42
CA ARG A 36 -18.41 21.01 -0.58
C ARG A 36 -18.25 22.50 -0.29
N ALA A 37 -17.06 22.95 0.12
CA ALA A 37 -16.80 24.36 0.38
C ALA A 37 -17.03 25.22 -0.87
N ARG A 38 -16.65 24.73 -2.06
CA ARG A 38 -16.91 25.40 -3.33
C ARG A 38 -18.42 25.55 -3.60
N LEU A 39 -19.21 24.52 -3.31
CA LEU A 39 -20.66 24.57 -3.48
C LEU A 39 -21.31 25.55 -2.49
N GLU A 40 -20.89 25.53 -1.23
CA GLU A 40 -21.42 26.40 -0.17
C GLU A 40 -21.05 27.89 -0.41
N SER A 41 -19.89 28.16 -1.02
CA SER A 41 -19.47 29.51 -1.40
C SER A 41 -20.21 30.07 -2.63
N ASP A 42 -20.79 29.20 -3.46
CA ASP A 42 -21.55 29.58 -4.65
C ASP A 42 -23.00 29.97 -4.25
N GLY A 43 -23.17 31.19 -3.76
CA GLY A 43 -24.47 31.77 -3.38
C GLY A 43 -25.46 31.99 -4.56
N THR A 44 -25.11 31.54 -5.76
CA THR A 44 -25.75 31.90 -7.03
C THR A 44 -26.91 30.99 -7.46
N PHE A 45 -27.15 29.88 -6.76
CA PHE A 45 -28.07 28.84 -7.22
C PHE A 45 -29.42 28.75 -6.46
N LYS A 46 -29.71 29.66 -5.52
CA LYS A 46 -30.91 29.58 -4.66
C LYS A 46 -32.24 29.99 -5.34
N ASN A 47 -32.19 30.66 -6.49
CA ASN A 47 -33.32 31.45 -6.99
C ASN A 47 -34.11 30.89 -8.20
N THR A 48 -33.73 29.74 -8.78
CA THR A 48 -34.50 29.08 -9.86
C THR A 48 -34.86 27.64 -9.48
N SER A 49 -36.08 27.17 -9.79
CA SER A 49 -36.56 25.82 -9.42
C SER A 49 -35.64 24.72 -9.97
N ASP A 50 -35.20 24.88 -11.21
CA ASP A 50 -34.39 23.89 -11.92
C ASP A 50 -32.98 23.81 -11.33
N ALA A 51 -32.46 24.93 -10.81
CA ALA A 51 -31.21 24.94 -10.07
C ALA A 51 -31.36 24.26 -8.70
N ARG A 52 -32.53 24.31 -8.06
CA ARG A 52 -32.76 23.65 -6.75
C ARG A 52 -32.75 22.13 -6.88
N GLU A 53 -33.33 21.56 -7.92
CA GLU A 53 -33.34 20.11 -8.13
C GLU A 53 -31.92 19.58 -8.37
N VAL A 54 -31.16 20.21 -9.28
CA VAL A 54 -29.78 19.82 -9.56
C VAL A 54 -28.86 20.06 -8.37
N LEU A 55 -29.06 21.16 -7.62
CA LEU A 55 -28.35 21.37 -6.36
C LEU A 55 -28.66 20.29 -5.34
N SER A 56 -29.93 19.90 -5.18
CA SER A 56 -30.34 18.84 -4.26
C SER A 56 -29.64 17.53 -4.61
N ASP A 57 -29.61 17.16 -5.90
CA ASP A 57 -28.86 15.98 -6.38
C ASP A 57 -27.35 16.09 -6.07
N ILE A 58 -26.74 17.25 -6.30
CA ILE A 58 -25.33 17.48 -5.96
C ILE A 58 -25.09 17.35 -4.45
N TYR A 59 -25.97 17.89 -3.59
CA TYR A 59 -25.87 17.75 -2.14
C TYR A 59 -25.97 16.29 -1.70
N THR A 60 -26.93 15.53 -2.24
CA THR A 60 -27.09 14.10 -1.94
C THR A 60 -25.85 13.30 -2.37
N LYS A 61 -25.30 13.59 -3.55
CA LYS A 61 -24.06 12.96 -4.05
C LYS A 61 -22.84 13.34 -3.19
N LEU A 62 -22.74 14.58 -2.75
CA LEU A 62 -21.69 15.03 -1.82
C LEU A 62 -21.78 14.31 -0.48
N GLU A 63 -22.98 14.16 0.08
CA GLU A 63 -23.17 13.43 1.34
C GLU A 63 -22.78 11.96 1.20
N ALA A 64 -23.19 11.30 0.10
CA ALA A 64 -22.79 9.93 -0.19
C ALA A 64 -21.25 9.81 -0.37
N ALA A 65 -20.64 10.78 -1.04
CA ALA A 65 -19.19 10.84 -1.22
C ALA A 65 -18.45 11.03 0.12
N GLN A 66 -18.96 11.87 1.04
CA GLN A 66 -18.40 12.05 2.38
C GLN A 66 -18.47 10.77 3.22
N LYS A 67 -19.60 10.05 3.16
CA LYS A 67 -19.74 8.75 3.84
C LYS A 67 -18.72 7.73 3.32
N LEU A 68 -18.53 7.70 2.00
CA LEU A 68 -17.57 6.81 1.35
C LEU A 68 -16.11 7.18 1.67
N GLU A 69 -15.78 8.47 1.74
CA GLU A 69 -14.47 8.96 2.18
C GLU A 69 -14.16 8.56 3.63
N SER A 70 -15.13 8.71 4.53
CA SER A 70 -14.99 8.27 5.93
C SER A 70 -14.80 6.75 6.04
N LYS A 71 -15.57 5.97 5.27
CA LYS A 71 -15.42 4.51 5.17
C LYS A 71 -14.02 4.12 4.70
N LEU A 72 -13.50 4.79 3.66
CA LEU A 72 -12.15 4.57 3.14
C LEU A 72 -11.07 4.86 4.16
N GLU A 73 -11.21 5.93 4.95
CA GLU A 73 -10.24 6.26 6.00
C GLU A 73 -10.24 5.21 7.12
N GLY A 74 -11.42 4.75 7.56
CA GLY A 74 -11.54 3.65 8.52
C GLY A 74 -10.90 2.36 8.00
N ALA A 75 -11.22 1.97 6.76
CA ALA A 75 -10.66 0.77 6.14
C ALA A 75 -9.13 0.86 5.96
N LYS A 76 -8.59 2.06 5.63
CA LYS A 76 -7.14 2.31 5.57
C LYS A 76 -6.49 2.08 6.92
N GLN A 77 -7.06 2.64 7.98
CA GLN A 77 -6.54 2.49 9.35
C GLN A 77 -6.56 1.04 9.80
N GLU A 78 -7.63 0.30 9.51
CA GLU A 78 -7.73 -1.13 9.80
C GLU A 78 -6.69 -1.96 9.02
N LEU A 79 -6.54 -1.72 7.71
CA LEU A 79 -5.53 -2.41 6.90
C LEU A 79 -4.12 -2.13 7.43
N ARG A 80 -3.82 -0.86 7.74
CA ARG A 80 -2.53 -0.45 8.28
C ARG A 80 -2.26 -1.09 9.64
N ALA A 81 -3.21 -1.00 10.57
CA ALA A 81 -3.09 -1.62 11.89
C ALA A 81 -2.90 -3.14 11.78
N GLY A 82 -3.56 -3.79 10.82
CA GLY A 82 -3.32 -5.19 10.50
C GLY A 82 -1.90 -5.44 10.02
N LEU A 83 -1.45 -4.73 8.98
CA LEU A 83 -0.10 -4.89 8.41
C LEU A 83 1.04 -4.56 9.38
N GLU A 84 0.80 -3.68 10.36
CA GLU A 84 1.76 -3.35 11.40
C GLU A 84 1.93 -4.47 12.45
N LYS A 85 0.96 -5.39 12.58
CA LYS A 85 1.10 -6.51 13.51
C LYS A 85 2.28 -7.38 13.12
N ASP A 86 3.06 -7.77 14.13
CA ASP A 86 4.25 -8.59 13.97
C ASP A 86 3.97 -9.98 13.40
N ASP A 87 2.73 -10.47 13.48
CA ASP A 87 2.29 -11.73 12.91
C ASP A 87 1.73 -11.61 11.48
N THR A 88 1.62 -10.39 10.96
CA THR A 88 0.99 -10.11 9.67
C THR A 88 2.02 -10.03 8.54
N VAL A 89 1.63 -10.54 7.38
CA VAL A 89 2.54 -11.06 6.39
C VAL A 89 2.13 -10.65 4.96
N VAL A 90 3.10 -10.16 4.19
CA VAL A 90 3.02 -10.07 2.73
C VAL A 90 3.20 -11.49 2.17
N SER A 91 2.39 -11.87 1.18
CA SER A 91 2.31 -13.26 0.69
C SER A 91 3.69 -13.88 0.40
N ASN A 92 3.81 -15.20 0.60
CA ASN A 92 5.04 -16.01 0.38
C ASN A 92 6.18 -15.80 1.39
N LEU A 93 5.93 -15.15 2.54
CA LEU A 93 6.90 -15.10 3.65
C LEU A 93 7.07 -16.45 4.37
N ASN A 94 6.14 -17.40 4.19
CA ASN A 94 6.20 -18.66 4.90
C ASN A 94 7.50 -19.43 4.60
N ASP A 95 7.93 -19.48 3.35
CA ASP A 95 9.14 -20.21 2.93
C ASP A 95 10.43 -19.65 3.56
N PRO A 96 10.70 -18.33 3.56
CA PRO A 96 11.84 -17.79 4.28
C PRO A 96 11.71 -17.94 5.80
N LEU A 97 10.51 -17.83 6.38
CA LEU A 97 10.34 -18.07 7.82
C LEU A 97 10.60 -19.53 8.20
N VAL A 98 10.11 -20.48 7.41
CA VAL A 98 10.36 -21.91 7.59
C VAL A 98 11.87 -22.18 7.52
N SER A 99 12.56 -21.58 6.54
CA SER A 99 14.02 -21.66 6.40
C SER A 99 14.75 -21.12 7.63
N ILE A 100 14.35 -19.96 8.17
CA ILE A 100 14.92 -19.39 9.40
C ILE A 100 14.59 -20.28 10.60
N ASN A 101 13.33 -20.72 10.74
CA ASN A 101 12.86 -21.52 11.86
C ASN A 101 13.58 -22.86 11.95
N MET A 102 13.85 -23.52 10.83
CA MET A 102 14.62 -24.76 10.82
C MET A 102 16.03 -24.56 11.41
N VAL A 103 16.70 -23.47 11.04
CA VAL A 103 18.03 -23.14 11.60
C VAL A 103 17.94 -22.88 13.10
N VAL A 104 17.00 -22.03 13.51
CA VAL A 104 16.81 -21.64 14.91
C VAL A 104 16.44 -22.85 15.77
N SER A 105 15.46 -23.64 15.35
CA SER A 105 15.03 -24.86 16.04
C SER A 105 16.18 -25.85 16.18
N THR A 106 17.00 -25.99 15.14
CA THR A 106 18.16 -26.88 15.17
C THR A 106 19.21 -26.41 16.18
N LEU A 107 19.52 -25.11 16.20
CA LEU A 107 20.49 -24.52 17.14
C LEU A 107 20.01 -24.59 18.60
N LEU A 108 18.70 -24.64 18.81
CA LEU A 108 18.07 -24.76 20.13
C LEU A 108 17.70 -26.20 20.49
N GLU A 109 18.09 -27.18 19.67
CA GLU A 109 17.78 -28.61 19.86
C GLU A 109 16.27 -28.91 20.03
N LYS A 110 15.42 -28.08 19.43
CA LYS A 110 13.97 -28.23 19.50
C LYS A 110 13.49 -29.39 18.64
N LYS A 111 12.53 -30.15 19.17
CA LYS A 111 11.86 -31.26 18.46
C LYS A 111 10.44 -30.86 18.06
N GLY A 112 10.02 -31.28 16.87
CA GLY A 112 8.65 -31.12 16.36
C GLY A 112 8.47 -29.93 15.42
N PHE A 113 7.39 -29.98 14.62
CA PHE A 113 6.96 -28.87 13.77
C PHE A 113 5.97 -28.01 14.55
N GLN A 114 6.40 -26.82 14.97
CA GLN A 114 5.50 -25.80 15.52
C GLN A 114 5.02 -24.88 14.41
N ALA A 115 3.84 -24.27 14.59
CA ALA A 115 3.36 -23.24 13.69
C ALA A 115 4.39 -22.10 13.60
N VAL A 116 4.84 -21.82 12.38
CA VAL A 116 5.92 -20.86 12.12
C VAL A 116 5.31 -19.48 11.94
N SER A 117 5.69 -18.54 12.80
CA SER A 117 5.36 -17.13 12.67
C SER A 117 6.58 -16.27 13.01
N LEU A 118 6.58 -15.03 12.56
CA LEU A 118 7.60 -14.03 12.95
C LEU A 118 7.74 -13.95 14.47
N MET A 119 6.62 -13.93 15.18
CA MET A 119 6.58 -13.87 16.65
C MET A 119 7.18 -15.12 17.29
N SER A 120 6.84 -16.32 16.82
CA SER A 120 7.38 -17.56 17.39
C SER A 120 8.88 -17.70 17.14
N ILE A 121 9.35 -17.37 15.93
CA ILE A 121 10.78 -17.35 15.60
C ILE A 121 11.52 -16.33 16.47
N LYS A 122 10.98 -15.12 16.63
CA LYS A 122 11.61 -14.06 17.45
C LYS A 122 11.77 -14.51 18.90
N LYS A 123 10.74 -15.14 19.47
CA LYS A 123 10.78 -15.72 20.83
C LYS A 123 11.82 -16.82 20.95
N ASP A 124 11.97 -17.65 19.92
CA ASP A 124 12.97 -18.71 19.91
C ASP A 124 14.38 -18.15 19.83
N MET A 125 14.57 -17.18 18.93
CA MET A 125 15.85 -16.50 18.75
C MET A 125 16.34 -15.79 20.00
N GLN A 126 15.45 -15.30 20.87
CA GLN A 126 15.82 -14.72 22.17
C GLN A 126 16.62 -15.68 23.06
N ASN A 127 16.45 -16.99 22.88
CA ASN A 127 17.17 -18.01 23.64
C ASN A 127 18.51 -18.39 23.00
N MET A 128 18.86 -17.84 21.83
CA MET A 128 20.14 -18.09 21.18
C MET A 128 21.26 -17.30 21.85
N THR A 129 22.45 -17.92 21.92
CA THR A 129 23.67 -17.22 22.33
C THR A 129 23.93 -16.01 21.41
N ASN A 130 24.28 -14.87 22.01
CA ASN A 130 24.52 -13.59 21.34
C ASN A 130 23.31 -12.96 20.63
N TYR A 131 22.07 -13.34 21.01
CA TYR A 131 20.86 -12.74 20.43
C TYR A 131 20.87 -11.21 20.51
N THR A 132 21.17 -10.62 21.69
CA THR A 132 21.14 -9.17 21.90
C THR A 132 22.09 -8.45 20.95
N GLN A 133 23.36 -8.83 20.94
CA GLN A 133 24.37 -8.25 20.03
C GLN A 133 24.00 -8.48 18.55
N GLY A 134 23.54 -9.69 18.21
CA GLY A 134 23.13 -10.01 16.85
C GLY A 134 21.92 -9.19 16.37
N MET A 135 20.98 -8.89 17.26
CA MET A 135 19.81 -8.08 16.98
C MET A 135 20.17 -6.59 16.85
N GLU A 136 21.06 -6.07 17.71
CA GLU A 136 21.59 -4.70 17.57
C GLU A 136 22.25 -4.48 16.21
N ILE A 137 23.12 -5.42 15.79
CA ILE A 137 23.77 -5.38 14.48
C ILE A 137 22.74 -5.47 13.35
N ALA A 138 21.76 -6.37 13.45
CA ALA A 138 20.71 -6.52 12.45
C ALA A 138 19.88 -5.24 12.29
N ASN A 139 19.47 -4.63 13.40
CA ASN A 139 18.71 -3.38 13.42
C ASN A 139 19.51 -2.23 12.83
N ALA A 140 20.78 -2.08 13.23
CA ALA A 140 21.67 -1.06 12.67
C ALA A 140 21.86 -1.25 11.15
N THR A 141 22.00 -2.50 10.70
CA THR A 141 22.14 -2.83 9.27
C THR A 141 20.86 -2.48 8.51
N VAL A 142 19.68 -2.87 9.02
CA VAL A 142 18.41 -2.53 8.38
C VAL A 142 18.16 -1.03 8.37
N LYS A 143 18.49 -0.32 9.44
CA LYS A 143 18.44 1.14 9.47
C LYS A 143 19.31 1.76 8.36
N ALA A 144 20.56 1.31 8.23
CA ALA A 144 21.44 1.80 7.16
C ALA A 144 20.90 1.47 5.76
N ILE A 145 20.31 0.29 5.55
CA ILE A 145 19.62 -0.06 4.29
C ILE A 145 18.46 0.91 4.02
N MET A 146 17.65 1.17 5.05
CA MET A 146 16.51 2.09 4.97
C MET A 146 16.95 3.52 4.64
N GLU A 147 18.09 3.97 5.16
CA GLU A 147 18.62 5.31 4.90
C GLU A 147 19.29 5.45 3.53
N THR A 148 19.89 4.38 3.00
CA THR A 148 20.75 4.46 1.80
C THR A 148 20.13 3.92 0.52
N TRP A 149 19.47 2.75 0.58
CA TRP A 149 19.01 2.04 -0.62
C TRP A 149 17.51 2.13 -0.84
N TRP A 150 16.75 2.41 0.23
CA TRP A 150 15.30 2.27 0.28
C TRP A 150 14.53 3.19 -0.65
N ASN A 151 14.97 4.45 -0.72
CA ASN A 151 14.38 5.47 -1.60
C ASN A 151 15.08 5.52 -2.97
N GLY A 152 16.07 4.65 -3.19
CA GLY A 152 16.79 4.54 -4.45
C GLY A 152 16.06 3.68 -5.48
N ASN A 153 16.80 3.29 -6.51
CA ASN A 153 16.30 2.38 -7.54
C ASN A 153 15.97 0.99 -6.96
N THR A 154 14.75 0.51 -7.17
CA THR A 154 14.25 -0.78 -6.66
C THR A 154 15.09 -1.97 -7.10
N ALA A 155 15.55 -2.00 -8.35
CA ALA A 155 16.39 -3.09 -8.86
C ALA A 155 17.77 -3.07 -8.18
N SER A 156 18.32 -1.89 -7.90
CA SER A 156 19.55 -1.72 -7.13
C SER A 156 19.37 -2.21 -5.69
N LEU A 157 18.27 -1.83 -5.02
CA LEU A 157 17.93 -2.32 -3.67
C LEU A 157 17.87 -3.85 -3.64
N ILE A 158 17.11 -4.47 -4.55
CA ILE A 158 16.97 -5.94 -4.62
C ILE A 158 18.33 -6.60 -4.88
N ASN A 159 19.15 -6.05 -5.78
CA ASN A 159 20.49 -6.58 -6.06
C ASN A 159 21.40 -6.49 -4.82
N ASN A 160 21.38 -5.36 -4.11
CA ASN A 160 22.18 -5.17 -2.91
C ASN A 160 21.73 -6.09 -1.77
N LEU A 161 20.42 -6.25 -1.56
CA LEU A 161 19.87 -7.22 -0.61
C LEU A 161 20.27 -8.65 -0.96
N THR A 162 20.18 -9.03 -2.24
CA THR A 162 20.61 -10.35 -2.72
C THR A 162 22.08 -10.60 -2.43
N LYS A 163 22.95 -9.61 -2.71
CA LYS A 163 24.38 -9.69 -2.40
C LYS A 163 24.63 -9.79 -0.90
N LEU A 164 23.93 -9.01 -0.09
CA LEU A 164 24.04 -9.04 1.37
C LEU A 164 23.67 -10.43 1.93
N ILE A 165 22.55 -11.01 1.48
CA ILE A 165 22.12 -12.35 1.91
C ILE A 165 23.17 -13.39 1.53
N ARG A 166 23.64 -13.39 0.28
CA ARG A 166 24.70 -14.31 -0.19
C ARG A 166 25.98 -14.16 0.62
N ASN A 167 26.47 -12.93 0.81
CA ASN A 167 27.68 -12.66 1.59
C ASN A 167 27.54 -13.09 3.04
N SER A 168 26.38 -12.83 3.67
CA SER A 168 26.10 -13.25 5.03
C SER A 168 26.14 -14.77 5.18
N SER A 169 25.68 -15.51 4.17
CA SER A 169 25.78 -16.97 4.14
C SER A 169 27.21 -17.45 3.94
N THR A 170 27.98 -16.81 3.05
CA THR A 170 29.39 -17.17 2.79
C THR A 170 30.28 -16.90 4.00
N LEU A 171 29.96 -15.91 4.83
CA LEU A 171 30.67 -15.69 6.09
C LEU A 171 30.47 -16.85 7.08
N CYS A 172 29.29 -17.49 7.08
CA CYS A 172 29.08 -18.71 7.86
C CYS A 172 29.97 -19.86 7.35
N ASP A 173 30.21 -19.96 6.03
CA ASP A 173 31.04 -21.01 5.43
C ASP A 173 32.53 -20.91 5.78
N LYS A 174 33.09 -19.70 5.98
CA LYS A 174 34.52 -19.53 6.30
C LYS A 174 34.95 -20.21 7.60
N CYS A 175 34.01 -20.50 8.49
CA CYS A 175 34.27 -21.16 9.77
C CYS A 175 34.10 -22.69 9.74
N VAL A 176 33.66 -23.28 8.62
CA VAL A 176 33.44 -24.73 8.51
C VAL A 176 34.02 -25.23 7.19
N TYR A 177 35.25 -25.73 7.28
CA TYR A 177 35.87 -26.49 6.21
C TYR A 177 35.22 -27.89 6.19
N GLU A 178 34.18 -28.14 5.37
CA GLU A 178 33.85 -29.50 4.92
C GLU A 178 32.71 -29.62 3.89
N ASN A 179 33.02 -30.36 2.82
CA ASN A 179 32.18 -31.17 1.93
C ASN A 179 30.79 -30.68 1.49
N LYS A 180 30.68 -30.41 0.17
CA LYS A 180 29.47 -30.08 -0.61
C LYS A 180 28.45 -31.23 -0.69
N LYS A 181 27.93 -31.75 0.43
CA LYS A 181 26.74 -32.63 0.38
C LYS A 181 25.47 -31.78 0.34
N LYS A 182 24.61 -32.03 -0.66
CA LYS A 182 23.22 -31.53 -0.66
C LYS A 182 22.49 -32.20 0.50
N TYR A 183 22.11 -31.43 1.51
CA TYR A 183 21.26 -31.91 2.59
C TYR A 183 19.80 -31.68 2.20
N THR A 184 19.02 -32.75 2.12
CA THR A 184 17.55 -32.69 2.00
C THR A 184 16.91 -32.41 3.37
N TYR A 185 15.70 -31.84 3.34
CA TYR A 185 14.88 -31.43 4.49
C TYR A 185 14.64 -32.49 5.58
N SER A 186 15.04 -33.76 5.38
CA SER A 186 14.65 -34.90 6.23
C SER A 186 15.66 -35.31 7.31
N TYR A 187 16.80 -34.61 7.50
CA TYR A 187 17.91 -35.08 8.35
C TYR A 187 18.14 -34.27 9.66
N PHE A 188 17.08 -33.96 10.42
CA PHE A 188 17.14 -33.04 11.57
C PHE A 188 17.09 -33.68 12.97
N LEU A 189 17.63 -34.88 13.17
CA LEU A 189 17.54 -35.52 14.50
C LEU A 189 18.79 -35.37 15.39
N LYS A 190 19.97 -35.04 14.83
CA LYS A 190 21.17 -34.59 15.57
C LYS A 190 22.09 -33.80 14.64
N VAL A 191 22.16 -32.48 14.82
CA VAL A 191 22.78 -31.58 13.83
C VAL A 191 23.81 -30.70 14.53
N GLY A 192 25.09 -31.01 14.36
CA GLY A 192 26.17 -30.13 14.79
C GLY A 192 26.24 -28.85 13.96
N TYR A 193 26.93 -27.84 14.49
CA TYR A 193 27.14 -26.52 13.89
C TYR A 193 27.52 -26.54 12.37
N PRO A 194 28.35 -27.47 11.87
CA PRO A 194 28.66 -27.59 10.43
C PRO A 194 27.45 -27.82 9.51
N LYS A 195 26.50 -28.65 9.93
CA LYS A 195 25.31 -28.97 9.14
C LYS A 195 24.31 -27.80 9.13
N VAL A 196 24.27 -27.01 10.21
CA VAL A 196 23.49 -25.77 10.27
C VAL A 196 24.01 -24.75 9.26
N ILE A 197 25.33 -24.60 9.17
CA ILE A 197 25.99 -23.71 8.19
C ILE A 197 25.70 -24.17 6.76
N ALA A 198 25.83 -25.46 6.48
CA ALA A 198 25.48 -26.01 5.18
C ALA A 198 23.99 -25.78 4.83
N PHE A 199 23.09 -25.87 5.80
CA PHE A 199 21.67 -25.59 5.58
C PHE A 199 21.40 -24.12 5.25
N ILE A 200 22.00 -23.18 6.00
CA ILE A 200 21.92 -21.74 5.71
C ILE A 200 22.30 -21.48 4.26
N ARG A 201 23.42 -22.07 3.80
CA ARG A 201 23.90 -21.95 2.42
C ARG A 201 22.90 -22.44 1.38
N HIS A 202 22.20 -23.54 1.64
CA HIS A 202 21.28 -24.13 0.68
C HIS A 202 19.89 -23.46 0.65
N ASN A 203 19.55 -22.68 1.68
CA ASN A 203 18.21 -22.08 1.83
C ASN A 203 18.19 -20.55 1.73
N THR A 204 19.29 -19.91 1.31
CA THR A 204 19.27 -18.46 0.99
C THR A 204 18.27 -18.11 -0.11
N GLY A 205 17.94 -19.09 -0.98
CA GLY A 205 17.05 -18.92 -2.12
C GLY A 205 15.67 -18.39 -1.73
N GLU A 206 15.07 -18.94 -0.66
CA GLU A 206 13.74 -18.54 -0.22
C GLU A 206 13.70 -17.08 0.24
N LEU A 207 14.71 -16.65 1.00
CA LEU A 207 14.81 -15.25 1.44
C LEU A 207 15.09 -14.30 0.27
N ILE A 208 15.98 -14.68 -0.65
CA ILE A 208 16.27 -13.88 -1.87
C ILE A 208 14.99 -13.75 -2.72
N ASN A 209 14.31 -14.86 -2.98
CA ASN A 209 13.07 -14.88 -3.75
C ASN A 209 12.02 -13.97 -3.13
N TYR A 210 11.87 -14.02 -1.80
CA TYR A 210 10.93 -13.17 -1.09
C TYR A 210 11.32 -11.68 -1.11
N THR A 211 12.61 -11.32 -1.11
CA THR A 211 13.01 -9.90 -1.29
C THR A 211 12.63 -9.34 -2.66
N ASN A 212 12.49 -10.18 -3.71
CA ASN A 212 12.02 -9.73 -5.02
C ASN A 212 10.57 -9.21 -4.98
N THR A 213 9.78 -9.59 -3.98
CA THR A 213 8.42 -9.07 -3.77
C THR A 213 8.39 -7.55 -3.65
N ILE A 214 9.47 -6.92 -3.17
CA ILE A 214 9.64 -5.45 -3.17
C ILE A 214 9.45 -4.86 -4.58
N GLY A 215 9.98 -5.54 -5.61
CA GLY A 215 9.85 -5.09 -7.00
C GLY A 215 8.40 -5.15 -7.50
N THR A 216 7.65 -6.16 -7.07
CA THR A 216 6.22 -6.29 -7.38
C THR A 216 5.40 -5.23 -6.63
N ILE A 217 5.71 -4.98 -5.36
CA ILE A 217 5.09 -3.94 -4.53
C ILE A 217 5.27 -2.55 -5.16
N ASP A 218 6.49 -2.20 -5.57
CA ASP A 218 6.76 -0.87 -6.15
C ASP A 218 6.01 -0.62 -7.46
N ARG A 219 5.68 -1.69 -8.20
CA ARG A 219 4.92 -1.65 -9.45
C ARG A 219 3.40 -1.66 -9.24
N PHE A 220 2.92 -2.05 -8.06
CA PHE A 220 1.49 -2.13 -7.75
C PHE A 220 0.87 -0.72 -7.69
N ASP A 221 -0.16 -0.44 -8.46
CA ASP A 221 -0.75 0.90 -8.58
C ASP A 221 -2.29 0.83 -8.57
N GLU A 222 -2.96 1.91 -8.19
CA GLU A 222 -4.43 1.92 -8.07
C GLU A 222 -5.17 1.72 -9.41
N ARG A 223 -4.43 1.84 -10.52
CA ARG A 223 -4.96 1.74 -11.90
C ARG A 223 -5.01 0.32 -12.44
N GLN A 224 -4.46 -0.66 -11.73
CA GLN A 224 -4.33 -2.04 -12.21
C GLN A 224 -5.63 -2.86 -12.07
N ARG A 225 -6.77 -2.31 -12.50
CA ARG A 225 -8.01 -3.09 -12.68
C ARG A 225 -7.83 -4.11 -13.80
N GLY A 226 -8.18 -5.37 -13.52
CA GLY A 226 -8.45 -6.37 -14.55
C GLY A 226 -7.25 -6.89 -15.38
N ALA A 227 -6.02 -6.42 -15.15
CA ALA A 227 -4.84 -6.97 -15.83
C ALA A 227 -4.41 -8.31 -15.18
N SER A 228 -5.06 -9.39 -15.61
CA SER A 228 -4.66 -10.80 -15.42
C SER A 228 -4.17 -11.20 -14.01
N GLY A 229 -5.11 -11.62 -13.17
CA GLY A 229 -4.82 -12.46 -12.00
C GLY A 229 -4.30 -11.70 -10.78
N ASN A 230 -5.23 -11.12 -10.03
CA ASN A 230 -5.21 -11.10 -8.57
C ASN A 230 -3.88 -10.62 -7.93
N ILE A 231 -3.34 -9.49 -8.38
CA ILE A 231 -2.05 -8.93 -7.92
C ILE A 231 -2.07 -8.69 -6.41
N THR A 232 -3.20 -8.25 -5.86
CA THR A 232 -3.48 -8.12 -4.42
C THR A 232 -3.29 -9.45 -3.68
N ASN A 233 -3.84 -10.56 -4.18
CA ASN A 233 -3.62 -11.89 -3.59
C ASN A 233 -2.20 -12.46 -3.83
N LYS A 234 -1.45 -11.91 -4.78
CA LYS A 234 0.00 -12.19 -4.95
C LYS A 234 0.91 -11.34 -4.08
N LEU A 235 0.37 -10.32 -3.41
CA LEU A 235 1.10 -9.40 -2.53
C LEU A 235 0.69 -9.59 -1.08
N LEU A 236 -0.55 -9.95 -0.82
CA LEU A 236 -1.14 -10.03 0.51
C LEU A 236 -1.84 -11.37 0.70
N GLY A 237 -1.91 -11.83 1.96
CA GLY A 237 -2.78 -12.96 2.30
C GLY A 237 -4.26 -12.65 1.97
N SER A 238 -5.06 -13.70 1.75
CA SER A 238 -6.42 -13.59 1.20
C SER A 238 -7.34 -12.59 1.90
N GLY A 239 -7.25 -12.47 3.23
CA GLY A 239 -8.02 -11.47 4.00
C GLY A 239 -7.63 -10.02 3.66
N PHE A 240 -6.33 -9.72 3.71
CA PHE A 240 -5.80 -8.38 3.41
C PHE A 240 -5.90 -8.03 1.92
N ALA A 241 -5.77 -9.03 1.05
CA ALA A 241 -5.97 -8.86 -0.38
C ALA A 241 -7.41 -8.40 -0.69
N LYS A 242 -8.40 -9.09 -0.11
CA LYS A 242 -9.81 -8.71 -0.27
C LYS A 242 -10.10 -7.32 0.28
N GLN A 243 -9.60 -7.00 1.47
CA GLN A 243 -9.78 -5.66 2.06
C GLN A 243 -9.20 -4.56 1.15
N LEU A 244 -8.03 -4.79 0.56
CA LEU A 244 -7.41 -3.86 -0.38
C LEU A 244 -8.19 -3.74 -1.69
N GLU A 245 -8.73 -4.85 -2.22
CA GLU A 245 -9.61 -4.85 -3.40
C GLU A 245 -10.88 -4.01 -3.15
N ASP A 246 -11.57 -4.25 -2.04
CA ASP A 246 -12.78 -3.50 -1.65
C ASP A 246 -12.48 -1.99 -1.55
N MET A 247 -11.32 -1.62 -0.99
CA MET A 247 -10.90 -0.22 -0.93
C MET A 247 -10.59 0.39 -2.28
N LEU A 248 -9.96 -0.35 -3.21
CA LEU A 248 -9.70 0.15 -4.57
C LEU A 248 -11.01 0.40 -5.33
N ASP A 249 -12.03 -0.43 -5.09
CA ASP A 249 -13.36 -0.25 -5.66
C ASP A 249 -14.09 0.96 -5.06
N ASP A 250 -14.04 1.13 -3.74
CA ASP A 250 -14.57 2.32 -3.06
C ASP A 250 -13.86 3.60 -3.54
N MET A 251 -12.53 3.59 -3.71
CA MET A 251 -11.77 4.70 -4.29
C MET A 251 -12.26 5.04 -5.70
N ASN A 252 -12.50 4.03 -6.54
CA ASN A 252 -13.00 4.26 -7.89
C ASN A 252 -14.43 4.81 -7.89
N ALA A 253 -15.31 4.27 -7.03
CA ALA A 253 -16.66 4.79 -6.87
C ALA A 253 -16.62 6.27 -6.48
N LEU A 254 -15.75 6.65 -5.56
CA LEU A 254 -15.59 8.05 -5.15
C LEU A 254 -15.04 8.94 -6.29
N LYS A 255 -14.08 8.45 -7.10
CA LYS A 255 -13.62 9.17 -8.31
C LYS A 255 -14.78 9.45 -9.28
N VAL A 256 -15.67 8.47 -9.47
CA VAL A 256 -16.84 8.61 -10.34
C VAL A 256 -17.81 9.64 -9.77
N SER A 257 -18.15 9.55 -8.48
CA SER A 257 -19.05 10.51 -7.83
C SER A 257 -18.54 11.95 -7.92
N VAL A 258 -17.25 12.18 -7.67
CA VAL A 258 -16.64 13.51 -7.79
C VAL A 258 -16.68 14.02 -9.23
N ARG A 259 -16.44 13.16 -10.21
CA ARG A 259 -16.54 13.53 -11.62
C ARG A 259 -17.96 13.95 -12.00
N GLU A 260 -18.97 13.24 -11.51
CA GLU A 260 -20.37 13.58 -11.74
C GLU A 260 -20.76 14.91 -11.08
N ILE A 261 -20.35 15.13 -9.83
CA ILE A 261 -20.57 16.41 -9.12
C ILE A 261 -19.95 17.57 -9.90
N ARG A 262 -18.69 17.42 -10.35
CA ARG A 262 -17.99 18.44 -11.15
C ARG A 262 -18.71 18.71 -12.48
N LYS A 263 -19.22 17.67 -13.13
CA LYS A 263 -19.98 17.79 -14.39
C LYS A 263 -21.30 18.54 -14.17
N ALA A 264 -22.09 18.16 -13.17
CA ALA A 264 -23.35 18.81 -12.85
C ALA A 264 -23.15 20.29 -12.50
N ARG A 265 -22.11 20.60 -11.71
CA ARG A 265 -21.74 21.98 -11.40
C ARG A 265 -21.35 22.78 -12.64
N ALA A 266 -20.53 22.21 -13.54
CA ALA A 266 -20.16 22.89 -14.78
C ALA A 266 -21.38 23.20 -15.66
N GLN A 267 -22.33 22.26 -15.75
CA GLN A 267 -23.58 22.48 -16.48
C GLN A 267 -24.41 23.61 -15.87
N LEU A 268 -24.51 23.67 -14.54
CA LEU A 268 -25.18 24.77 -13.84
C LEU A 268 -24.53 26.13 -14.10
N LEU A 269 -23.20 26.20 -14.13
CA LEU A 269 -22.47 27.44 -14.43
C LEU A 269 -22.73 27.91 -15.88
N VAL A 270 -22.76 27.00 -16.84
CA VAL A 270 -23.07 27.32 -18.24
C VAL A 270 -24.51 27.80 -18.40
N ALA A 271 -25.48 27.11 -17.77
CA ALA A 271 -26.88 27.52 -17.80
C ALA A 271 -27.09 28.91 -17.20
N LYS A 272 -26.35 29.24 -16.13
CA LYS A 272 -26.34 30.58 -15.53
C LYS A 272 -25.82 31.64 -16.50
N GLN A 273 -24.67 31.41 -17.13
CA GLN A 273 -24.09 32.38 -18.09
C GLN A 273 -25.08 32.68 -19.22
N LYS A 274 -25.71 31.63 -19.77
CA LYS A 274 -26.73 31.78 -20.80
C LYS A 274 -27.94 32.61 -20.32
N ASN A 275 -28.46 32.34 -19.13
CA ASN A 275 -29.57 33.12 -18.56
C ASN A 275 -29.18 34.59 -18.28
N GLU A 276 -27.95 34.85 -17.84
CA GLU A 276 -27.46 36.23 -17.64
C GLU A 276 -27.29 36.98 -18.96
N GLU A 277 -26.81 36.30 -20.02
CA GLU A 277 -26.72 36.85 -21.37
C GLU A 277 -28.11 37.14 -21.95
N GLU A 278 -29.04 36.20 -21.86
CA GLU A 278 -30.43 36.38 -22.30
C GLU A 278 -31.12 37.53 -21.55
N ARG A 279 -30.89 37.67 -20.24
CA ARG A 279 -31.43 38.77 -19.43
C ARG A 279 -30.83 40.11 -19.83
N ARG A 280 -29.52 40.16 -20.12
CA ARG A 280 -28.87 41.36 -20.65
C ARG A 280 -29.45 41.74 -22.00
N HIS A 281 -29.63 40.79 -22.92
CA HIS A 281 -30.24 41.04 -24.22
C HIS A 281 -31.68 41.53 -24.07
N SER A 282 -32.50 40.88 -23.24
CA SER A 282 -33.88 41.31 -22.97
C SER A 282 -33.99 42.72 -22.39
N CYS A 283 -33.14 43.10 -21.42
CA CYS A 283 -33.08 44.48 -20.93
C CYS A 283 -32.62 45.45 -22.02
N THR A 284 -31.65 45.05 -22.84
CA THR A 284 -31.14 45.89 -23.94
C THR A 284 -32.21 46.09 -25.02
N ASP A 285 -33.00 45.07 -25.33
CA ASP A 285 -34.11 45.12 -26.27
C ASP A 285 -35.26 45.98 -25.72
N LEU A 286 -35.60 45.84 -24.44
CA LEU A 286 -36.57 46.71 -23.77
C LEU A 286 -36.10 48.18 -23.77
N TRP A 287 -34.84 48.45 -23.44
CA TRP A 287 -34.27 49.79 -23.51
C TRP A 287 -34.25 50.34 -24.93
N SER A 288 -33.97 49.51 -25.93
CA SER A 288 -34.00 49.89 -27.34
C SER A 288 -35.43 50.21 -27.79
N GLN A 289 -36.41 49.41 -27.40
CA GLN A 289 -37.84 49.68 -27.65
C GLN A 289 -38.29 50.97 -26.96
N LEU A 290 -37.87 51.22 -25.71
CA LEU A 290 -38.22 52.41 -24.95
C LEU A 290 -37.56 53.67 -25.53
N LEU A 291 -36.31 53.59 -25.96
CA LEU A 291 -35.62 54.67 -26.69
C LEU A 291 -36.25 54.94 -28.06
N THR A 292 -36.78 53.92 -28.73
CA THR A 292 -37.53 54.07 -29.98
C THR A 292 -38.89 54.74 -29.73
N LEU A 293 -39.55 54.46 -28.60
CA LEU A 293 -40.79 55.13 -28.19
C LEU A 293 -40.58 56.59 -27.79
N VAL A 294 -39.43 56.93 -27.19
CA VAL A 294 -39.12 58.30 -26.75
C VAL A 294 -38.50 59.14 -27.87
N ARG A 295 -37.83 58.53 -28.85
CA ARG A 295 -37.43 59.17 -30.10
C ARG A 295 -38.53 59.04 -31.16
N LEU A 296 -39.58 59.85 -31.02
CA LEU A 296 -40.25 60.63 -32.09
C LEU A 296 -41.64 61.09 -31.59
N ARG A 297 -41.64 62.22 -30.87
CA ARG A 297 -42.50 63.35 -31.21
C ARG A 297 -41.60 64.50 -31.60
#